data_AF-A0A943PZS9-F1
#
_entry.id   AF-A0A943PZS9-F1
#
_cell.length_a   1.000
_cell.length_b   1.000
_cell.length_c   1.000
_cell.angle_alpha   90.00
_cell.angle_beta   90.00
_cell.angle_gamma   90.00
#
_symmetry.space_group_name_H-M   'P 1'
#
loop_
_entity.id
_entity.type
_entity.pdbx_description
1 polymer ?
#
loop_
_entity_poly.entity_id
_entity_poly.type
_entity_poly.pdbx_seq_one_letter_code
_entity_poly.pdbx_strand_id
1 'polypeptide(L)'
;MYEIKKQIYQDLTKNQKSALCNFLRALVKKSPQLNVNEILDKFIEDERYYIEINSSRFAFLADIMEEDQFLKDTELYLKECRKYYDYKKKQEPIIQANKEFEKKKRKFLQEVKMGKEPPTKKQLYYYDRLCKKYNLEKKVLSSKLEARDEIDRIITEHEKDNHISG
;
A
#
# COMPACT_ATOMS: atom_id res chain seq x y z
N MET A 1 5.26 18.52 9.28
CA MET A 1 5.79 18.48 7.89
C MET A 1 5.43 19.69 7.01
N TYR A 2 4.19 20.21 6.94
CA TYR A 2 3.90 21.38 6.08
C TYR A 2 4.34 22.71 6.70
N GLU A 3 4.15 22.89 8.01
CA GLU A 3 4.54 24.13 8.71
C GLU A 3 6.06 24.30 8.81
N ILE A 4 6.82 23.22 9.01
CA ILE A 4 8.28 23.30 9.13
C ILE A 4 8.94 23.84 7.85
N LYS A 5 8.35 23.58 6.68
CA LYS A 5 8.84 24.11 5.39
C LYS A 5 8.74 25.64 5.32
N LYS A 6 7.99 26.30 6.20
CA LYS A 6 7.96 27.77 6.27
C LYS A 6 9.11 28.33 7.11
N GLN A 7 9.77 27.51 7.93
CA GLN A 7 10.74 27.94 8.94
C GLN A 7 12.19 27.66 8.55
N ILE A 8 12.45 26.62 7.76
CA ILE A 8 13.79 26.22 7.28
C ILE A 8 14.15 26.88 5.96
N TYR A 9 15.42 26.97 5.59
CA TYR A 9 15.91 27.31 4.25
C TYR A 9 15.33 28.64 3.72
N GLN A 10 15.50 29.73 4.48
CA GLN A 10 14.92 31.03 4.13
C GLN A 10 15.60 31.66 2.91
N ASP A 11 16.90 31.43 2.75
CA ASP A 11 17.69 32.00 1.66
C ASP A 11 17.62 31.19 0.37
N LEU A 12 17.00 30.00 0.41
CA LEU A 12 16.80 29.17 -0.77
C LEU A 12 15.54 29.58 -1.53
N THR A 13 15.66 29.60 -2.86
CA THR A 13 14.49 29.77 -3.73
C THR A 13 13.48 28.66 -3.49
N LYS A 14 12.19 28.94 -3.79
CA LYS A 14 11.10 27.97 -3.68
C LYS A 14 11.41 26.64 -4.39
N ASN A 15 12.08 26.68 -5.54
CA ASN A 15 12.41 25.50 -6.34
C ASN A 15 13.52 24.68 -5.69
N GLN A 16 14.62 25.32 -5.28
CA GLN A 16 15.73 24.65 -4.57
C GLN A 16 15.23 23.99 -3.28
N LYS A 17 14.46 24.74 -2.48
CA LYS A 17 13.85 24.28 -1.25
C LYS A 17 12.95 23.07 -1.46
N SER A 18 12.10 23.10 -2.50
CA SER A 18 11.20 22.00 -2.83
C SER A 18 11.96 20.74 -3.25
N ALA A 19 12.97 20.91 -4.11
CA ALA A 19 13.82 19.81 -4.57
C ALA A 19 14.57 19.15 -3.41
N LEU A 20 15.25 19.94 -2.57
CA LEU A 20 15.99 19.47 -1.40
C LEU A 20 15.07 18.75 -0.40
N CYS A 21 13.94 19.38 -0.04
CA CYS A 21 12.97 18.75 0.86
C CYS A 21 12.45 17.40 0.34
N ASN A 22 12.16 17.31 -0.96
CA ASN A 22 11.66 16.06 -1.55
C ASN A 22 12.72 14.97 -1.52
N PHE A 23 13.98 15.33 -1.79
CA PHE A 23 15.10 14.42 -1.70
C PHE A 23 15.33 13.92 -0.27
N LEU A 24 15.48 14.82 0.70
CA LEU A 24 15.71 14.46 2.11
C LEU A 24 14.58 13.58 2.66
N ARG A 25 13.33 13.88 2.29
CA ARG A 25 12.19 13.04 2.67
C ARG A 25 12.30 11.63 2.09
N ALA A 26 12.71 11.50 0.84
CA ALA A 26 12.93 10.21 0.20
C ALA A 26 14.11 9.45 0.84
N LEU A 27 15.16 10.17 1.22
CA LEU A 27 16.32 9.62 1.93
C LEU A 27 15.90 9.01 3.28
N VAL A 28 15.15 9.75 4.11
CA VAL A 28 14.62 9.24 5.40
C VAL A 28 13.74 8.00 5.20
N LYS A 29 12.92 7.97 4.14
CA LYS A 29 12.07 6.82 3.81
C LYS A 29 12.89 5.58 3.45
N LYS A 30 13.99 5.75 2.70
CA LYS A 30 14.87 4.66 2.23
C LYS A 30 15.84 4.17 3.30
N SER A 31 16.05 4.96 4.35
CA SER A 31 16.97 4.66 5.46
C SER A 31 16.21 4.50 6.79
N PRO A 32 15.28 3.54 6.93
CA PRO A 32 14.53 3.35 8.17
C PRO A 32 15.40 2.96 9.38
N GLN A 33 16.56 2.36 9.13
CA GLN A 33 17.50 1.86 10.13
C GLN A 33 18.45 2.94 10.67
N LEU A 34 18.61 4.05 9.93
CA LEU A 34 19.52 5.13 10.32
C LEU A 34 18.80 6.14 11.20
N ASN A 35 19.49 6.66 12.22
CA ASN A 35 19.03 7.80 12.99
C ASN A 35 19.16 9.11 12.18
N VAL A 36 18.66 10.22 12.72
CA VAL A 36 18.63 11.49 12.00
C VAL A 36 20.04 12.01 11.69
N ASN A 37 20.96 11.87 12.64
CA ASN A 37 22.32 12.39 12.49
C ASN A 37 23.08 11.56 11.46
N GLU A 38 22.97 10.24 11.50
CA GLU A 38 23.57 9.36 10.48
C GLU A 38 23.06 9.68 9.06
N ILE A 39 21.79 10.06 8.93
CA ILE A 39 21.23 10.49 7.64
C ILE A 39 21.80 11.84 7.20
N LEU A 40 21.93 12.77 8.14
CA LEU A 40 22.52 14.07 7.87
C LEU A 40 23.98 13.93 7.45
N ASP A 41 24.79 13.23 8.24
CA ASP A 41 26.21 13.02 7.97
C ASP A 41 26.42 12.40 6.59
N LYS A 42 25.67 11.33 6.29
CA LYS A 42 25.71 10.69 4.98
C LYS A 42 25.31 11.63 3.85
N PHE A 43 24.27 12.45 4.06
CA PHE A 43 23.84 13.43 3.06
C PHE A 43 24.94 14.45 2.76
N ILE A 44 25.60 14.98 3.80
CA ILE A 44 26.69 15.96 3.66
C ILE A 44 27.90 15.32 2.97
N GLU A 45 28.29 14.10 3.37
CA GLU A 45 29.39 13.37 2.73
C GLU A 45 29.13 13.10 1.25
N ASP A 46 27.95 12.58 0.92
CA ASP A 46 27.54 12.29 -0.46
C ASP A 46 27.53 13.59 -1.30
N GLU A 47 26.93 14.68 -0.79
CA GLU A 47 26.85 15.93 -1.53
C GLU A 47 28.20 16.63 -1.67
N ARG A 48 29.08 16.56 -0.66
CA ARG A 48 30.45 17.08 -0.78
C ARG A 48 31.18 16.40 -1.92
N TYR A 49 31.13 15.07 -1.97
CA TYR A 49 31.71 14.31 -3.08
C TYR A 49 31.11 14.72 -4.43
N TYR A 50 29.78 14.81 -4.54
CA TYR A 50 29.14 15.18 -5.81
C TYR A 50 29.44 16.61 -6.26
N ILE A 51 29.63 17.55 -5.32
CA ILE A 51 30.03 18.93 -5.61
C ILE A 51 31.47 18.94 -6.12
N GLU A 52 32.40 18.22 -5.47
CA GLU A 52 33.81 18.13 -5.87
C GLU A 52 33.98 17.63 -7.31
N ILE A 53 33.16 16.65 -7.74
CA ILE A 53 33.19 16.12 -9.12
C ILE A 53 32.25 16.86 -10.08
N ASN A 54 31.68 18.00 -9.67
CA ASN A 54 30.74 18.83 -10.45
C ASN A 54 29.53 18.04 -11.01
N SER A 55 29.00 17.10 -10.24
CA SER A 55 27.86 16.24 -10.59
C SER A 55 26.69 16.36 -9.59
N SER A 56 26.77 17.28 -8.62
CA SER A 56 25.71 17.47 -7.63
C SER A 56 24.45 18.06 -8.26
N ARG A 57 23.30 17.48 -7.87
CA ARG A 57 21.97 18.03 -8.17
C ARG A 57 21.65 19.26 -7.33
N PHE A 58 22.44 19.49 -6.29
CA PHE A 58 22.32 20.58 -5.35
C PHE A 58 23.59 21.43 -5.34
N ALA A 59 24.16 21.72 -6.53
CA ALA A 59 25.35 22.57 -6.66
C ALA A 59 25.23 23.93 -5.94
N PHE A 60 24.00 24.44 -5.76
CA PHE A 60 23.72 25.65 -4.98
C PHE A 60 24.01 25.51 -3.47
N LEU A 61 24.34 24.32 -2.98
CA LEU A 61 24.72 24.08 -1.59
C LEU A 61 26.21 24.27 -1.34
N ALA A 62 27.05 24.39 -2.38
CA ALA A 62 28.50 24.44 -2.25
C ALA A 62 29.00 25.45 -1.21
N ASP A 63 28.36 26.61 -1.14
CA ASP A 63 28.78 27.69 -0.24
C ASP A 63 28.09 27.64 1.14
N ILE A 64 26.98 26.90 1.28
CA ILE A 64 26.13 26.95 2.49
C ILE A 64 26.05 25.61 3.24
N MET A 65 26.56 24.52 2.67
CA MET A 65 26.38 23.17 3.22
C MET A 65 27.04 22.97 4.58
N GLU A 66 28.12 23.70 4.85
CA GLU A 66 28.85 23.66 6.12
C GLU A 66 28.37 24.75 7.10
N GLU A 67 27.41 25.59 6.71
CA GLU A 67 26.88 26.61 7.60
C GLU A 67 25.98 26.00 8.69
N ASP A 68 26.18 26.46 9.93
CA ASP A 68 25.40 26.04 11.10
C ASP A 68 23.89 26.16 10.87
N GLN A 69 23.44 27.21 10.18
CA GLN A 69 22.02 27.43 9.93
C GLN A 69 21.45 26.36 8.99
N PHE A 70 22.19 26.02 7.92
CA PHE A 70 21.79 24.96 7.00
C PHE A 70 21.74 23.59 7.69
N LEU A 71 22.76 23.27 8.50
CA LEU A 71 22.81 22.01 9.23
C LEU A 71 21.65 21.88 10.22
N LYS A 72 21.34 22.94 10.98
CA LYS A 72 20.19 22.98 11.91
C LYS A 72 18.87 22.81 11.18
N ASP A 73 18.68 23.54 10.08
CA ASP A 73 17.47 23.46 9.25
C ASP A 73 17.28 22.06 8.67
N THR A 74 18.36 21.45 8.19
CA THR A 74 18.36 20.09 7.64
C THR A 74 18.04 19.06 8.70
N GLU A 75 18.73 19.10 9.85
CA GLU A 75 18.46 18.21 10.97
C GLU A 75 17.00 18.30 11.45
N LEU A 76 16.49 19.53 11.60
CA LEU A 76 15.11 19.79 11.99
C LEU A 76 14.11 19.20 10.98
N TYR A 77 14.37 19.38 9.69
CA TYR A 77 13.54 18.79 8.64
C TYR A 77 13.57 17.27 8.63
N LEU A 78 14.74 16.66 8.84
CA LEU A 78 14.91 15.21 8.93
C LEU A 78 14.17 14.63 10.16
N LYS A 79 14.23 15.29 11.32
CA LYS A 79 13.45 14.92 12.53
C LYS A 79 11.95 14.89 12.22
N GLU A 80 11.45 15.93 11.55
CA GLU A 80 10.03 16.00 11.16
C GLU A 80 9.64 14.92 10.13
N CYS A 81 10.54 14.58 9.20
CA CYS A 81 10.33 13.47 8.27
C CYS A 81 10.29 12.11 8.99
N ARG A 82 11.18 11.88 9.96
CA ARG A 82 11.21 10.64 10.75
C ARG A 82 9.91 10.47 11.53
N LYS A 83 9.49 11.49 12.29
CA LYS A 83 8.20 11.49 13.01
C LYS A 83 7.02 11.15 12.10
N TYR A 84 7.00 11.72 10.89
CA TYR A 84 5.93 11.45 9.91
C TYR A 84 5.88 9.97 9.50
N TYR A 85 7.03 9.35 9.22
CA TYR A 85 7.07 7.94 8.83
C TYR A 85 6.80 7.00 10.01
N ASP A 86 7.27 7.32 11.20
CA ASP A 86 6.99 6.54 12.41
C ASP A 86 5.50 6.56 12.74
N TYR A 87 4.87 7.73 12.62
CA TYR A 87 3.43 7.86 12.79
C TYR A 87 2.65 7.04 11.74
N LYS A 88 3.06 7.10 10.47
CA LYS A 88 2.46 6.27 9.42
C LYS A 88 2.60 4.77 9.68
N LYS A 89 3.76 4.32 10.14
CA LYS A 89 4.01 2.92 10.49
C LYS A 89 3.14 2.47 11.66
N LYS A 90 2.95 3.32 12.67
CA LYS A 90 2.03 3.07 13.79
C LYS A 90 0.56 2.94 13.35
N GLN A 91 0.16 3.67 12.31
CA GLN A 91 -1.21 3.60 11.77
C GLN A 91 -1.43 2.41 10.83
N GLU A 92 -0.38 1.81 10.29
CA GLU A 92 -0.46 0.74 9.30
C GLU A 92 -1.34 -0.45 9.74
N PRO A 93 -1.25 -0.95 11.00
CA PRO A 93 -2.12 -2.04 11.46
C PRO A 93 -3.60 -1.66 11.45
N ILE A 94 -3.93 -0.43 11.85
CA ILE A 94 -5.31 0.07 11.89
C ILE A 94 -5.86 0.20 10.47
N ILE A 95 -5.05 0.75 9.56
CA ILE A 95 -5.42 0.89 8.14
C ILE A 95 -5.66 -0.49 7.52
N GLN A 96 -4.81 -1.47 7.82
CA GLN A 96 -4.94 -2.83 7.30
C GLN A 96 -6.21 -3.52 7.84
N ALA A 97 -6.47 -3.42 9.15
CA ALA A 97 -7.68 -3.94 9.77
C ALA A 97 -8.95 -3.34 9.15
N ASN A 98 -8.96 -2.02 8.92
CA ASN A 98 -10.09 -1.34 8.29
C ASN A 98 -10.31 -1.79 6.83
N LYS A 99 -9.24 -1.98 6.06
CA LYS A 99 -9.33 -2.50 4.69
C LYS A 99 -9.93 -3.91 4.67
N GLU A 100 -9.52 -4.77 5.59
CA GLU A 100 -10.03 -6.13 5.71
C GLU A 100 -11.49 -6.15 6.13
N PHE A 101 -11.86 -5.31 7.10
CA PHE A 101 -13.24 -5.13 7.52
C PHE A 101 -14.15 -4.68 6.36
N GLU A 102 -13.75 -3.65 5.62
CA GLU A 102 -14.52 -3.17 4.46
C GLU A 102 -14.56 -4.21 3.32
N LYS A 103 -13.53 -5.04 3.15
CA LYS A 103 -13.56 -6.18 2.22
C LYS A 103 -14.59 -7.23 2.67
N LYS A 104 -14.61 -7.60 3.95
CA LYS A 104 -15.59 -8.55 4.52
C LYS A 104 -17.01 -8.01 4.41
N LYS A 105 -17.23 -6.74 4.75
CA LYS A 105 -18.52 -6.06 4.64
C LYS A 105 -19.05 -6.05 3.21
N ARG A 106 -18.20 -5.74 2.20
CA ARG A 106 -18.61 -5.80 0.79
C ARG A 106 -19.01 -7.20 0.34
N LYS A 107 -18.24 -8.22 0.73
CA LYS A 107 -18.59 -9.62 0.43
C LYS A 107 -19.92 -10.02 1.07
N PHE A 108 -20.11 -9.68 2.33
CA PHE A 108 -21.36 -9.94 3.06
C PHE A 108 -22.56 -9.27 2.37
N LEU A 109 -22.46 -7.98 2.02
CA LEU A 109 -23.54 -7.29 1.32
C LEU A 109 -23.85 -7.90 -0.06
N GLN A 110 -22.83 -8.39 -0.77
CA GLN A 110 -23.02 -9.11 -2.02
C GLN A 110 -23.76 -10.44 -1.81
N GLU A 111 -23.41 -11.21 -0.78
CA GLU A 111 -24.10 -12.46 -0.42
C GLU A 111 -25.55 -12.21 -0.03
N VAL A 112 -25.80 -11.20 0.81
CA VAL A 112 -27.17 -10.79 1.18
C VAL A 112 -27.98 -10.43 -0.05
N LYS A 113 -27.39 -9.71 -1.02
CA LYS A 113 -28.06 -9.39 -2.28
C LYS A 113 -28.36 -10.65 -3.10
N MET A 114 -27.38 -11.55 -3.26
CA MET A 114 -27.55 -12.80 -3.99
C MET A 114 -28.59 -13.74 -3.35
N GLY A 115 -28.71 -13.74 -2.02
CA GLY A 115 -29.72 -14.53 -1.31
C GLY A 115 -31.15 -14.05 -1.53
N LYS A 116 -31.35 -12.80 -1.96
CA LYS A 116 -32.67 -12.24 -2.27
C LYS A 116 -33.05 -12.32 -3.75
N GLU A 117 -32.09 -12.60 -4.62
CA GLU A 117 -32.31 -12.66 -6.07
C GLU A 117 -32.52 -14.11 -6.52
N PRO A 118 -33.48 -14.39 -7.42
CA PRO A 118 -33.69 -15.74 -7.94
C PRO A 118 -32.50 -16.21 -8.81
N PRO A 119 -32.23 -17.52 -8.87
CA PRO A 119 -31.16 -18.07 -9.69
C PRO A 119 -31.23 -17.61 -11.15
N THR A 120 -30.08 -17.34 -11.76
CA THR A 120 -30.04 -17.02 -13.19
C THR A 120 -30.28 -18.26 -14.05
N LYS A 121 -30.77 -18.07 -15.28
CA LYS A 121 -30.94 -19.17 -16.26
C LYS A 121 -29.64 -19.95 -16.48
N LYS A 122 -28.49 -19.28 -16.49
CA LYS A 122 -27.17 -19.91 -16.64
C LYS A 122 -26.82 -20.80 -15.44
N GLN A 123 -27.07 -20.33 -14.21
CA GLN A 123 -26.84 -21.11 -13.00
C GLN A 123 -27.72 -22.37 -12.99
N LEU A 124 -29.03 -22.23 -13.26
CA LEU A 124 -29.94 -23.37 -13.32
C LEU A 124 -29.54 -24.37 -14.41
N TYR A 125 -29.20 -23.89 -15.61
CA TYR A 125 -28.73 -24.74 -16.71
C TYR A 125 -27.47 -25.52 -16.33
N TYR A 126 -26.51 -24.86 -15.68
CA TYR A 126 -25.26 -25.50 -15.28
C TYR A 126 -25.47 -26.51 -14.14
N TYR A 127 -26.24 -26.16 -13.12
CA TYR A 127 -26.68 -27.07 -12.06
C TYR A 127 -27.37 -28.31 -12.63
N ASP A 128 -28.32 -28.13 -13.55
CA ASP A 128 -29.03 -29.21 -14.22
C ASP A 128 -28.10 -30.18 -14.95
N ARG A 129 -27.03 -29.66 -15.59
CA ARG A 129 -26.03 -30.50 -16.26
C ARG A 129 -25.20 -31.30 -15.25
N LEU A 130 -24.82 -30.69 -14.12
CA LEU A 130 -24.07 -31.37 -13.07
C LEU A 130 -24.90 -32.48 -12.43
N CYS A 131 -26.17 -32.24 -12.09
CA CYS A 131 -27.06 -33.27 -11.56
C CYS A 131 -27.22 -34.45 -12.52
N LYS A 132 -27.37 -34.19 -13.83
CA LYS A 132 -27.43 -35.27 -14.83
C LYS A 132 -26.12 -36.05 -14.93
N LYS A 133 -24.98 -35.36 -14.89
CA LYS A 133 -23.65 -36.00 -15.02
C LYS A 133 -23.36 -36.94 -13.86
N TYR A 134 -23.66 -36.53 -12.64
CA TYR A 134 -23.37 -37.29 -11.42
C TYR A 134 -24.58 -38.04 -10.87
N ASN A 135 -25.67 -38.12 -11.64
CA ASN A 135 -26.92 -38.79 -11.28
C ASN A 135 -27.47 -38.35 -9.90
N LEU A 136 -27.48 -37.04 -9.65
CA LEU A 136 -27.96 -36.44 -8.41
C LEU A 136 -29.44 -36.06 -8.52
N GLU A 137 -30.18 -36.19 -7.42
CA GLU A 137 -31.55 -35.71 -7.32
C GLU A 137 -31.59 -34.17 -7.40
N LYS A 138 -32.51 -33.64 -8.22
CA LYS A 138 -32.65 -32.21 -8.40
C LYS A 138 -33.52 -31.62 -7.30
N LYS A 139 -33.02 -30.56 -6.66
CA LYS A 139 -33.82 -29.72 -5.76
C LYS A 139 -34.15 -28.37 -6.40
N VAL A 140 -35.21 -27.73 -5.90
CA VAL A 140 -35.58 -26.38 -6.30
C VAL A 140 -34.66 -25.39 -5.60
N LEU A 141 -33.92 -24.61 -6.39
CA LEU A 141 -33.02 -23.58 -5.89
C LEU A 141 -33.76 -22.24 -5.85
N SER A 142 -33.79 -21.61 -4.68
CA SER A 142 -34.59 -20.41 -4.40
C SER A 142 -33.84 -19.10 -4.65
N SER A 143 -32.51 -19.10 -4.59
CA SER A 143 -31.69 -17.90 -4.74
C SER A 143 -30.41 -18.10 -5.53
N LYS A 144 -29.83 -17.01 -6.07
CA LYS A 144 -28.52 -17.05 -6.74
C LYS A 144 -27.41 -17.54 -5.82
N LEU A 145 -27.51 -17.24 -4.53
CA LEU A 145 -26.56 -17.69 -3.52
C LEU A 145 -26.64 -19.21 -3.35
N GLU A 146 -27.84 -19.73 -3.12
CA GLU A 146 -28.08 -21.17 -3.00
C GLU A 146 -27.64 -21.92 -4.26
N ALA A 147 -27.96 -21.39 -5.44
CA ALA A 147 -27.56 -22.00 -6.70
C ALA A 147 -26.03 -22.02 -6.88
N ARG A 148 -25.33 -20.95 -6.48
CA ARG A 148 -23.86 -20.92 -6.51
C ARG A 148 -23.28 -21.96 -5.55
N ASP A 149 -23.70 -21.94 -4.29
CA ASP A 149 -23.14 -22.78 -3.24
C ASP A 149 -23.38 -24.27 -3.53
N GLU A 150 -24.53 -24.60 -4.11
CA GLU A 150 -24.85 -25.96 -4.55
C GLU A 150 -23.96 -26.43 -5.70
N ILE A 151 -23.79 -25.59 -6.72
CA ILE A 151 -22.92 -25.87 -7.86
C ILE A 151 -21.48 -26.07 -7.38
N ASP A 152 -20.97 -25.16 -6.54
CA ASP A 152 -19.61 -25.21 -6.02
C ASP A 152 -19.40 -26.46 -5.15
N ARG A 153 -20.40 -26.86 -4.36
CA ARG A 153 -20.35 -28.11 -3.58
C ARG A 153 -20.24 -29.33 -4.47
N ILE A 154 -21.12 -29.47 -5.47
CA ILE A 154 -21.12 -30.63 -6.40
C ILE A 154 -19.78 -30.71 -7.15
N ILE A 155 -19.24 -29.57 -7.58
CA ILE A 155 -17.91 -29.52 -8.22
C ILE A 155 -16.84 -29.99 -7.24
N THR A 156 -16.79 -29.42 -6.03
CA THR A 156 -15.73 -29.73 -5.05
C THR A 156 -15.76 -31.20 -4.60
N GLU A 157 -16.96 -31.77 -4.43
CA GLU A 157 -17.15 -33.18 -4.06
C GLU A 157 -16.62 -34.11 -5.16
N HIS A 158 -16.97 -33.85 -6.42
CA HIS A 158 -16.59 -34.72 -7.53
C HIS A 158 -15.27 -34.35 -8.24
N GLU A 159 -14.65 -33.20 -7.94
CA GLU A 159 -13.26 -32.91 -8.33
C GLU A 159 -12.27 -33.78 -7.56
N LYS A 160 -12.56 -34.11 -6.29
CA LYS A 160 -11.74 -35.04 -5.50
C LYS A 160 -11.78 -36.47 -6.04
N ASP A 161 -12.92 -36.90 -6.58
CA ASP A 161 -13.07 -38.23 -7.17
C ASP A 161 -12.24 -38.42 -8.46
N ASN A 162 -12.01 -37.34 -9.21
CA ASN A 162 -11.22 -37.39 -10.46
C ASN A 162 -9.70 -37.47 -10.23
N HIS A 163 -9.21 -37.27 -9.01
CA HIS A 163 -7.77 -37.31 -8.68
C HIS A 163 -7.29 -38.63 -8.03
N ILE A 164 -8.19 -39.57 -7.75
CA ILE A 164 -7.83 -40.87 -7.14
C ILE A 164 -7.82 -42.02 -8.17
N SER A 165 -8.33 -41.77 -9.39
CA SER A 165 -8.31 -42.74 -10.49
C SER A 165 -7.32 -42.35 -11.59
N GLY A 166 -6.03 -42.31 -11.23
CA GLY A 166 -4.90 -42.13 -12.15
C GLY A 166 -3.84 -43.19 -11.90
#